data_AF-A0A3B0V433-F1
#
_entry.id   AF-A0A3B0V433-F1
#
_cell.length_a   1.000
_cell.length_b   1.000
_cell.length_c   1.000
_cell.angle_alpha   90.00
_cell.angle_beta   90.00
_cell.angle_gamma   90.00
#
_symmetry.space_group_name_H-M   'P 1'
#
loop_
_entity.id
_entity.type
_entity.pdbx_description
1 polymer ?
#
loop_
_entity_poly.entity_id
_entity_poly.type
_entity_poly.pdbx_seq_one_letter_code
_entity_poly.pdbx_strand_id
1 'polypeptide(L)'
;MSNVQLILKEGKPEYAVMPYELYTQLVDDAEMLQDIIDYNEAKARIESGEEELIPAYVTFAIIDGENPVKVWREYRGLTQQQLAETAGISAAYLSQIETGKRAGKTAVLQAIARALNLTLDDVVYNPPPDEDI
;
A
#
# COMPACT_ATOMS: atom_id res chain seq x y z
N MET A 1 -38.43 19.09 -8.72
CA MET A 1 -38.44 19.94 -7.51
C MET A 1 -38.35 19.02 -6.32
N SER A 2 -37.20 18.98 -5.67
CA SER A 2 -36.97 18.07 -4.54
C SER A 2 -37.76 18.53 -3.33
N ASN A 3 -38.76 17.74 -2.92
CA ASN A 3 -39.63 18.06 -1.79
C ASN A 3 -38.95 17.57 -0.50
N VAL A 4 -38.03 18.38 0.04
CA VAL A 4 -37.37 18.09 1.32
C VAL A 4 -38.13 18.79 2.44
N GLN A 5 -38.63 18.02 3.41
CA GLN A 5 -39.28 18.56 4.60
C GLN A 5 -38.28 18.63 5.75
N LEU A 6 -38.18 19.78 6.41
CA LEU A 6 -37.33 19.95 7.59
C LEU A 6 -38.14 19.74 8.87
N ILE A 7 -37.55 19.02 9.82
CA ILE A 7 -38.06 18.84 11.19
C ILE A 7 -37.15 19.62 12.13
N LEU A 8 -37.74 20.51 12.93
CA LEU A 8 -37.01 21.42 13.81
C LEU A 8 -36.97 20.90 15.26
N LYS A 9 -35.87 21.16 15.96
CA LYS A 9 -35.75 21.05 17.42
C LYS A 9 -35.13 22.33 17.96
N GLU A 10 -35.73 22.89 19.01
CA GLU A 10 -35.33 24.19 19.58
C GLU A 10 -35.25 25.32 18.54
N GLY A 11 -36.14 25.27 17.53
CA GLY A 11 -36.19 26.25 16.46
C GLY A 11 -35.13 26.08 15.36
N LYS A 12 -34.30 25.03 15.41
CA LYS A 12 -33.26 24.74 14.41
C LYS A 12 -33.56 23.45 13.64
N PRO A 13 -33.29 23.38 12.33
CA PRO A 13 -33.39 22.13 11.58
C PRO A 13 -32.46 21.06 12.18
N GLU A 14 -33.03 19.91 12.54
CA GLU A 14 -32.27 18.77 13.05
C GLU A 14 -32.39 17.56 12.11
N TYR A 15 -33.55 17.36 11.49
CA TYR A 15 -33.76 16.28 10.52
C TYR A 15 -34.34 16.81 9.21
N ALA A 16 -34.06 16.08 8.14
CA ALA A 16 -34.66 16.28 6.83
C ALA A 16 -35.33 14.96 6.39
N VAL A 17 -36.58 15.05 5.96
CA VAL A 17 -37.29 13.96 5.28
C VAL A 17 -37.22 14.24 3.80
N MET A 18 -36.68 13.29 3.05
CA MET A 18 -36.47 13.43 1.61
C MET A 18 -36.85 12.14 0.89
N PRO A 19 -37.18 12.20 -0.41
CA PRO A 19 -37.37 11.00 -1.22
C PRO A 19 -36.15 10.08 -1.14
N TYR A 20 -36.38 8.77 -1.06
CA TYR A 20 -35.30 7.80 -0.89
C TYR A 20 -34.26 7.87 -2.02
N GLU A 21 -34.69 8.00 -3.28
CA GLU A 21 -33.79 8.16 -4.43
C GLU A 21 -32.85 9.37 -4.29
N LEU A 22 -33.35 10.48 -3.72
CA LEU A 22 -32.52 11.66 -3.48
C LEU A 22 -31.52 11.44 -2.34
N TYR A 23 -31.92 10.71 -1.29
CA TYR A 23 -31.00 10.31 -0.23
C TYR A 23 -29.88 9.42 -0.79
N THR A 24 -30.23 8.40 -1.57
CA THR A 24 -29.23 7.53 -2.21
C THR A 24 -28.27 8.32 -3.10
N GLN A 25 -28.78 9.23 -3.94
CA GLN A 25 -27.90 10.08 -4.75
C GLN A 25 -26.93 10.91 -3.91
N LEU A 26 -27.39 11.47 -2.79
CA LEU A 26 -26.52 12.25 -1.89
C LEU A 26 -25.46 11.39 -1.20
N VAL A 27 -25.77 10.12 -0.90
CA VAL A 27 -24.80 9.16 -0.37
C VAL A 27 -23.77 8.84 -1.46
N ASP A 28 -24.20 8.48 -2.66
CA ASP A 28 -23.32 8.15 -3.78
C ASP A 28 -22.41 9.34 -4.14
N ASP A 29 -22.97 10.57 -4.17
CA ASP A 29 -22.20 11.79 -4.41
C ASP A 29 -21.16 12.04 -3.31
N ALA A 30 -21.49 11.75 -2.05
CA ALA A 30 -20.57 11.87 -0.93
C ALA A 30 -19.43 10.83 -0.99
N GLU A 31 -19.72 9.60 -1.39
CA GLU A 31 -18.71 8.56 -1.63
C GLU A 31 -17.78 8.96 -2.78
N MET A 32 -18.33 9.42 -3.91
CA MET A 32 -17.52 9.91 -5.03
C MET A 32 -16.63 11.09 -4.65
N LEU A 33 -17.11 12.00 -3.79
CA LEU A 33 -16.29 13.09 -3.26
C LEU A 33 -15.12 12.56 -2.41
N GLN A 34 -15.36 11.53 -1.60
CA GLN A 34 -14.31 10.90 -0.82
C GLN A 34 -13.25 10.23 -1.72
N ASP A 35 -13.67 9.50 -2.76
CA ASP A 35 -12.75 8.89 -3.73
C ASP A 35 -11.86 9.94 -4.42
N ILE A 36 -12.42 11.11 -4.76
CA ILE A 36 -11.67 12.23 -5.34
C ILE A 36 -10.63 12.75 -4.36
N ILE A 37 -10.97 12.86 -3.07
CA ILE A 37 -10.04 13.30 -2.02
C ILE A 37 -8.89 12.30 -1.91
N ASP A 38 -9.20 11.01 -1.78
CA ASP A 38 -8.21 9.94 -1.64
C ASP A 38 -7.26 9.89 -2.84
N TYR A 39 -7.79 10.04 -4.06
CA TYR A 39 -7.00 10.14 -5.28
C TYR A 39 -6.06 11.36 -5.25
N ASN A 40 -6.57 12.53 -4.87
CA ASN A 40 -5.76 13.75 -4.83
C ASN A 40 -4.63 13.64 -3.81
N GLU A 41 -4.89 13.06 -2.64
CA GLU A 41 -3.88 12.81 -1.61
C GLU A 41 -2.80 11.84 -2.11
N ALA A 42 -3.20 10.71 -2.70
CA ALA A 42 -2.26 9.75 -3.28
C ALA A 42 -1.40 10.36 -4.39
N LYS A 43 -2.04 11.12 -5.28
CA LYS A 43 -1.34 11.84 -6.35
C LYS A 43 -0.35 12.86 -5.79
N ALA A 44 -0.71 13.59 -4.75
CA ALA A 44 0.19 14.56 -4.12
C ALA A 44 1.43 13.90 -3.52
N ARG A 45 1.30 12.70 -2.90
CA ARG A 45 2.45 11.94 -2.39
C ARG A 45 3.37 11.42 -3.49
N ILE A 46 2.81 11.04 -4.64
CA ILE A 46 3.60 10.66 -5.83
C ILE A 46 4.35 11.87 -6.39
N GLU A 47 3.68 13.01 -6.51
CA GLU A 47 4.27 14.25 -7.04
C GLU A 47 5.34 14.83 -6.09
N SER A 48 5.18 14.69 -4.77
CA SER A 48 6.17 15.10 -3.77
C SER A 48 7.37 14.15 -3.67
N GLY A 49 7.25 12.93 -4.22
CA GLY A 49 8.26 11.87 -4.11
C GLY A 49 8.24 11.12 -2.78
N GLU A 50 7.22 11.30 -1.93
CA GLU A 50 6.98 10.45 -0.75
C GLU A 50 6.59 9.03 -1.15
N GLU A 51 5.90 8.87 -2.29
CA GLU A 51 5.44 7.59 -2.81
C GLU A 51 5.96 7.39 -4.25
N GLU A 52 6.33 6.16 -4.59
CA GLU A 52 6.88 5.82 -5.91
C GLU A 52 5.92 4.92 -6.68
N LEU A 53 5.77 5.17 -7.99
CA LEU A 53 5.10 4.23 -8.88
C LEU A 53 6.02 3.04 -9.17
N ILE A 54 5.61 1.86 -8.71
CA ILE A 54 6.35 0.62 -8.89
C ILE A 54 5.93 -0.02 -10.23
N PRO A 55 6.89 -0.38 -11.10
CA PRO A 55 6.58 -1.11 -12.32
C PRO A 55 5.92 -2.45 -12.02
N ALA A 56 4.87 -2.78 -12.79
CA ALA A 56 4.05 -3.99 -12.54
C ALA A 56 4.86 -5.30 -12.51
N TYR A 57 5.96 -5.39 -13.26
CA TYR A 57 6.82 -6.58 -13.27
C TYR A 57 7.44 -6.90 -11.91
N VAL A 58 7.71 -5.88 -11.08
CA VAL A 58 8.24 -6.05 -9.72
C VAL A 58 7.21 -6.77 -8.86
N THR A 59 5.97 -6.29 -8.89
CA THR A 59 4.85 -6.88 -8.15
C THR A 59 4.54 -8.30 -8.65
N PHE A 60 4.49 -8.51 -9.96
CA PHE A 60 4.21 -9.82 -10.53
C PHE A 60 5.29 -10.85 -10.18
N ALA A 61 6.57 -10.49 -10.22
CA ALA A 61 7.64 -11.40 -9.81
C ALA A 61 7.47 -11.86 -8.35
N ILE A 62 7.09 -10.95 -7.45
CA ILE A 62 6.83 -11.28 -6.03
C ILE A 62 5.63 -12.21 -5.89
N ILE A 63 4.53 -11.92 -6.62
CA ILE A 63 3.32 -12.76 -6.62
C ILE A 63 3.61 -14.16 -7.19
N ASP A 64 4.45 -14.24 -8.22
CA ASP A 64 4.87 -15.50 -8.84
C ASP A 64 5.85 -16.31 -7.96
N GLY A 65 6.16 -15.81 -6.76
CA GLY A 65 6.94 -16.50 -5.73
C GLY A 65 8.43 -16.21 -5.76
N GLU A 66 8.88 -15.21 -6.53
CA GLU A 66 10.26 -14.74 -6.39
C GLU A 66 10.50 -14.10 -5.02
N ASN A 67 11.73 -14.21 -4.51
CA ASN A 67 12.07 -13.65 -3.22
C ASN A 67 12.00 -12.11 -3.24
N PRO A 68 11.19 -11.46 -2.38
CA PRO A 68 11.00 -10.01 -2.44
C PRO A 68 12.29 -9.21 -2.31
N VAL A 69 13.20 -9.63 -1.42
CA VAL A 69 14.49 -8.95 -1.22
C VAL A 69 15.29 -8.92 -2.53
N LYS A 70 15.31 -10.04 -3.26
CA LYS A 70 16.01 -10.15 -4.53
C LYS A 70 15.37 -9.25 -5.59
N VAL A 71 14.05 -9.34 -5.75
CA VAL A 71 13.30 -8.56 -6.76
C VAL A 71 13.51 -7.07 -6.54
N TRP A 72 13.33 -6.60 -5.31
CA TRP A 72 13.55 -5.20 -4.96
C TRP A 72 15.00 -4.77 -5.15
N ARG A 73 15.97 -5.58 -4.73
CA ARG A 73 17.39 -5.29 -4.94
C ARG A 73 17.71 -5.08 -6.42
N GLU A 74 17.21 -5.96 -7.28
CA GLU A 74 17.45 -5.88 -8.73
C GLU A 74 16.76 -4.69 -9.36
N TYR A 75 15.53 -4.38 -8.94
CA TYR A 75 14.83 -3.15 -9.34
C TYR A 75 15.61 -1.89 -8.97
N ARG A 76 16.20 -1.85 -7.77
CA ARG A 76 17.07 -0.75 -7.31
C ARG A 76 18.46 -0.75 -7.96
N GLY A 77 18.78 -1.72 -8.83
CA GLY A 77 20.07 -1.82 -9.51
C GLY A 77 21.25 -2.15 -8.58
N LEU A 78 20.99 -2.71 -7.39
CA LEU A 78 22.00 -2.99 -6.39
C LEU A 78 22.60 -4.39 -6.57
N THR A 79 23.91 -4.51 -6.36
CA THR A 79 24.55 -5.82 -6.19
C THR A 79 24.26 -6.37 -4.79
N GLN A 80 24.37 -7.70 -4.63
CA GLN A 80 24.27 -8.32 -3.30
C GLN A 80 25.27 -7.74 -2.30
N GLN A 81 26.48 -7.41 -2.76
CA GLN A 81 27.51 -6.84 -1.91
C GLN A 81 27.13 -5.44 -1.41
N GLN A 82 26.62 -4.58 -2.28
CA GLN A 82 26.16 -3.24 -1.90
C GLN A 82 25.01 -3.29 -0.88
N LEU A 83 23.97 -4.09 -1.15
CA LEU A 83 22.84 -4.21 -0.23
C LEU A 83 23.26 -4.79 1.13
N ALA A 84 24.11 -5.82 1.12
CA ALA A 84 24.59 -6.44 2.35
C ALA A 84 25.41 -5.44 3.19
N GLU A 85 26.27 -4.65 2.56
CA GLU A 85 27.05 -3.60 3.21
C GLU A 85 26.14 -2.55 3.86
N THR A 86 25.16 -2.01 3.11
CA THR A 86 24.21 -1.02 3.64
C THR A 86 23.35 -1.58 4.77
N ALA A 87 22.94 -2.85 4.68
CA ALA A 87 22.15 -3.53 5.71
C ALA A 87 23.00 -4.05 6.90
N GLY A 88 24.33 -3.91 6.87
CA GLY A 88 25.23 -4.34 7.94
C GLY A 88 25.34 -5.86 8.10
N ILE A 89 25.20 -6.63 7.02
CA ILE A 89 25.30 -8.10 7.01
C ILE A 89 26.33 -8.60 5.99
N SER A 90 26.66 -9.89 6.03
CA SER A 90 27.54 -10.47 5.01
C SER A 90 26.78 -10.77 3.71
N ALA A 91 27.46 -10.61 2.57
CA ALA A 91 26.90 -10.96 1.25
C ALA A 91 26.47 -12.44 1.17
N ALA A 92 27.21 -13.34 1.84
CA ALA A 92 26.84 -14.75 1.94
C ALA A 92 25.51 -14.96 2.70
N TYR A 93 25.25 -14.16 3.74
CA TYR A 93 23.98 -14.25 4.47
C TYR A 93 22.83 -13.66 3.66
N LEU A 94 23.04 -12.53 2.97
CA LEU A 94 22.06 -11.99 2.03
C LEU A 94 21.69 -13.01 0.93
N SER A 95 22.69 -13.68 0.35
CA SER A 95 22.46 -14.73 -0.65
C SER A 95 21.60 -15.88 -0.11
N GLN A 96 21.79 -16.28 1.15
CA GLN A 96 20.94 -17.30 1.78
C GLN A 96 19.49 -16.83 1.96
N ILE A 97 19.27 -15.53 2.19
CA ILE A 97 17.94 -14.92 2.26
C ILE A 97 17.29 -14.91 0.89
N GLU A 98 17.98 -14.39 -0.13
CA GLU A 98 17.47 -14.27 -1.50
C GLU A 98 17.16 -15.62 -2.16
N THR A 99 17.85 -16.69 -1.74
CA THR A 99 17.63 -18.06 -2.22
C THR A 99 16.61 -18.86 -1.39
N GLY A 100 16.04 -18.25 -0.33
CA GLY A 100 15.11 -18.92 0.57
C GLY A 100 15.75 -19.96 1.51
N LYS A 101 17.08 -20.15 1.47
CA LYS A 101 17.79 -21.07 2.37
C LYS A 101 17.69 -20.66 3.84
N ARG A 102 17.46 -19.38 4.11
CA ARG A 102 17.18 -18.82 5.44
C ARG A 102 16.16 -17.69 5.34
N ALA A 103 15.16 -17.66 6.21
CA ALA A 103 14.15 -16.60 6.23
C ALA A 103 14.69 -15.22 6.68
N GLY A 104 15.85 -15.16 7.34
CA GLY A 104 16.33 -13.93 7.99
C GLY A 104 15.63 -13.68 9.33
N LYS A 105 16.29 -12.97 10.25
CA LYS A 105 15.64 -12.51 11.49
C LYS A 105 14.94 -11.18 11.22
N THR A 106 13.86 -10.86 11.93
CA THR A 106 13.10 -9.61 11.76
C THR A 106 13.98 -8.36 11.76
N ALA A 107 14.96 -8.27 12.68
CA ALA A 107 15.88 -7.13 12.73
C ALA A 107 16.75 -6.99 11.46
N VAL A 108 17.12 -8.12 10.84
CA VAL A 108 17.90 -8.13 9.58
C VAL A 108 17.01 -7.73 8.41
N LEU A 109 15.79 -8.26 8.34
CA LEU A 109 14.82 -7.89 7.30
C LEU A 109 14.46 -6.40 7.39
N GLN A 110 14.31 -5.84 8.59
CA GLN A 110 14.12 -4.39 8.79
C GLN A 110 15.33 -3.58 8.30
N ALA A 111 16.56 -4.05 8.53
CA ALA A 111 17.75 -3.37 8.02
C ALA A 111 17.81 -3.41 6.49
N ILE A 112 17.47 -4.55 5.88
CA ILE A 112 17.37 -4.71 4.42
C ILE A 112 16.28 -3.80 3.84
N ALA A 113 15.09 -3.78 4.43
CA ALA A 113 13.98 -2.92 4.01
C ALA A 113 14.40 -1.44 3.99
N ARG A 114 15.01 -0.96 5.08
CA ARG A 114 15.52 0.42 5.16
C ARG A 114 16.58 0.70 4.09
N ALA A 115 17.50 -0.24 3.84
CA ALA A 115 18.52 -0.10 2.80
C ALA A 115 17.93 -0.04 1.38
N LEU A 116 16.75 -0.63 1.16
CA LEU A 116 16.02 -0.59 -0.11
C LEU A 116 15.00 0.56 -0.21
N ASN A 117 14.89 1.38 0.84
CA ASN A 117 13.85 2.40 1.02
C ASN A 117 12.42 1.80 0.94
N LEU A 118 12.20 0.75 1.72
CA LEU A 118 10.95 0.00 1.79
C LEU A 118 10.53 -0.23 3.24
N THR A 119 9.29 -0.68 3.41
CA THR A 119 8.77 -1.17 4.69
C THR A 119 9.15 -2.64 4.90
N LEU A 120 8.92 -3.15 6.11
CA LEU A 120 9.13 -4.57 6.40
C LEU A 120 8.18 -5.46 5.59
N ASP A 121 6.96 -5.00 5.33
CA ASP A 121 5.93 -5.77 4.63
C ASP A 121 6.31 -5.96 3.15
N ASP A 122 6.99 -4.99 2.54
CA ASP A 122 7.46 -5.08 1.15
C ASP A 122 8.54 -6.16 0.95
N VAL A 123 9.29 -6.51 1.99
CA VAL A 123 10.37 -7.51 1.94
C VAL A 123 9.97 -8.87 2.53
N VAL A 124 8.77 -8.95 3.09
CA VAL A 124 8.18 -10.19 3.64
C VAL A 124 6.94 -10.49 2.82
N TYR A 125 7.03 -11.46 1.91
CA TYR A 125 5.85 -11.92 1.21
C TYR A 125 4.95 -12.70 2.17
N ASN A 126 3.82 -12.11 2.51
CA ASN A 126 2.70 -12.78 3.16
C ASN A 126 1.61 -12.96 2.10
N PRO A 127 1.55 -14.11 1.40
CA PRO A 127 0.45 -14.34 0.47
C PRO A 127 -0.86 -14.21 1.26
N PRO A 128 -1.91 -13.61 0.66
CA PRO A 128 -3.24 -13.75 1.23
C PRO A 128 -3.50 -15.24 1.45
N PRO A 129 -4.13 -15.64 2.58
CA PRO A 129 -4.50 -17.02 2.79
C PRO A 129 -5.30 -17.49 1.57
N ASP A 130 -5.01 -18.70 1.08
CA ASP A 130 -5.74 -19.28 -0.05
C ASP A 130 -7.24 -19.15 0.22
N GLU A 131 -7.90 -18.20 -0.45
CA GLU A 131 -9.35 -18.19 -0.55
C GLU A 131 -9.65 -19.30 -1.55
N ASP A 132 -9.93 -20.50 -1.02
CA ASP A 132 -10.45 -21.63 -1.78
C ASP A 132 -11.53 -21.12 -2.75
N ILE A 133 -11.18 -21.08 -4.03
CA ILE A 133 -12.03 -20.65 -5.16
C ILE A 133 -13.14 -21.68 -5.39
#